data_AF-A0A832N228-F1
#
_entry.id   AF-A0A832N228-F1
#
_cell.length_a   1.000
_cell.length_b   1.000
_cell.length_c   1.000
_cell.angle_alpha   90.00
_cell.angle_beta   90.00
_cell.angle_gamma   90.00
#
_symmetry.space_group_name_H-M   'P 1'
#
loop_
_entity.id
_entity.type
_entity.pdbx_description
1 polymer ?
#
loop_
_entity_poly.entity_id
_entity_poly.type
_entity_poly.pdbx_seq_one_letter_code
_entity_poly.pdbx_strand_id
1 'polypeptide(L)' 'TVDPVAGNQPQAVLAIDGAEVTAEEVSALERVSILFDGNDDTALARARDQWKSLTDAGCPAQYWSQESGHWEKKAEK' A
#
# COMPACT_ATOMS: atom_id res chain seq x y z
N THR A 1 8.05 -18.10 -5.18
CA THR A 1 6.77 -18.56 -4.62
C THR A 1 5.69 -17.98 -5.49
N VAL A 2 4.73 -18.78 -5.96
CA VAL A 2 3.62 -18.28 -6.78
C VAL A 2 2.78 -17.36 -5.92
N ASP A 3 2.55 -16.13 -6.35
CA ASP A 3 1.64 -15.21 -5.67
C ASP A 3 0.26 -15.88 -5.54
N PRO A 4 -0.31 -16.01 -4.33
CA PRO A 4 -1.55 -16.73 -4.14
C PRO A 4 -2.68 -15.91 -4.75
N VAL A 5 -3.22 -16.37 -5.88
CA VAL A 5 -4.47 -15.83 -6.44
C VAL A 5 -5.57 -15.99 -5.41
N ALA A 6 -6.14 -14.88 -4.96
CA ALA A 6 -7.21 -14.87 -3.98
C ALA A 6 -8.46 -15.57 -4.55
N GLY A 7 -8.93 -16.63 -3.88
CA GLY A 7 -10.02 -17.48 -4.37
C GLY A 7 -11.40 -16.80 -4.43
N ASN A 8 -11.50 -15.56 -3.96
CA ASN A 8 -12.74 -14.78 -3.90
C ASN A 8 -12.81 -13.64 -4.92
N GLN A 9 -11.85 -13.51 -5.84
CA GLN A 9 -11.81 -12.43 -6.86
C GLN A 9 -12.04 -11.04 -6.23
N PRO A 10 -11.16 -10.60 -5.32
CA PRO A 10 -11.37 -9.37 -4.57
C PRO A 10 -11.27 -8.16 -5.49
N GLN A 11 -12.09 -7.13 -5.24
CA GLN A 11 -11.92 -5.82 -5.88
C GLN A 11 -10.90 -4.96 -5.13
N ALA A 12 -10.71 -5.23 -3.84
CA ALA A 12 -9.81 -4.47 -2.98
C ALA A 12 -9.02 -5.38 -2.03
N VAL A 13 -7.77 -5.02 -1.77
CA VAL A 13 -6.91 -5.71 -0.79
C VAL A 13 -6.25 -4.72 0.16
N LEU A 14 -5.98 -5.22 1.38
CA LEU A 14 -5.24 -4.50 2.42
C LEU A 14 -3.98 -5.32 2.73
N ALA A 15 -2.83 -4.81 2.31
CA ALA A 15 -1.52 -5.33 2.68
C ALA A 15 -1.16 -4.82 4.09
N ILE A 16 -0.84 -5.75 4.99
CA ILE A 16 -0.51 -5.48 6.39
C ILE A 16 0.82 -6.16 6.73
N ASP A 17 1.45 -5.74 7.82
CA ASP A 17 2.69 -6.36 8.35
C ASP A 17 3.81 -6.47 7.30
N GLY A 18 3.88 -5.46 6.43
CA GLY A 18 4.85 -5.44 5.35
C GLY A 18 4.58 -6.44 4.23
N ALA A 19 3.37 -6.97 4.06
CA ALA A 19 3.02 -7.71 2.84
C ALA A 19 3.41 -6.89 1.60
N GLU A 20 4.08 -7.54 0.64
CA GLU A 20 4.53 -6.89 -0.58
C GLU A 20 3.32 -6.64 -1.50
N VAL A 21 3.39 -5.53 -2.22
CA VAL A 21 2.41 -5.16 -3.25
C VAL A 21 3.16 -4.90 -4.53
N THR A 22 2.77 -5.60 -5.59
CA THR A 22 3.32 -5.42 -6.92
C THR A 22 2.51 -4.41 -7.73
N ALA A 23 3.14 -3.77 -8.73
CA ALA A 23 2.43 -2.88 -9.66
C ALA A 23 1.38 -3.65 -10.51
N GLU A 24 1.59 -4.94 -10.76
CA GLU A 24 0.62 -5.80 -11.44
C GLU A 24 -0.66 -5.96 -10.60
N GLU A 25 -0.54 -6.24 -9.30
CA GLU A 25 -1.68 -6.30 -8.39
C GLU A 25 -2.42 -4.96 -8.31
N VAL A 26 -1.69 -3.84 -8.24
CA VAL A 26 -2.31 -2.50 -8.25
C VAL A 26 -3.07 -2.23 -9.54
N SER A 27 -2.59 -2.74 -10.68
CA SER A 27 -3.25 -2.56 -11.98
C SER A 27 -4.46 -3.50 -12.15
N ALA A 28 -4.47 -4.65 -11.49
CA ALA A 28 -5.51 -5.66 -11.60
C ALA A 28 -6.70 -5.44 -10.65
N LEU A 29 -6.52 -4.64 -9.59
CA LEU A 29 -7.50 -4.41 -8.53
C LEU A 29 -8.04 -2.98 -8.58
N GLU A 30 -9.27 -2.78 -8.11
CA GLU A 30 -9.85 -1.44 -7.99
C GLU A 30 -9.20 -0.62 -6.87
N ARG A 31 -8.65 -1.30 -5.85
CA ARG A 31 -7.96 -0.66 -4.73
C ARG A 31 -6.95 -1.58 -4.07
N VAL A 32 -5.75 -1.05 -3.86
CA VAL A 32 -4.75 -1.65 -2.97
C VAL A 32 -4.41 -0.65 -1.88
N SER A 33 -4.38 -1.11 -0.63
CA SER A 33 -4.01 -0.27 0.51
C SER A 33 -2.90 -0.94 1.30
N ILE A 34 -1.85 -0.20 1.62
CA ILE A 34 -0.74 -0.65 2.46
C ILE A 34 -0.92 0.00 3.83
N LEU A 35 -1.14 -0.80 4.85
CA LEU A 35 -1.27 -0.35 6.23
C LEU A 35 0.01 -0.69 7.01
N PHE A 36 0.53 0.30 7.72
CA PHE A 36 1.76 0.19 8.50
C PHE A 36 1.62 0.98 9.80
N ASP A 37 2.42 0.63 10.81
CA ASP A 37 2.52 1.39 12.05
C ASP A 37 3.42 2.62 11.83
N GLY A 38 2.85 3.81 12.03
CA GLY A 38 3.59 5.08 11.93
C GLY A 38 4.58 5.32 13.07
N ASN A 39 4.57 4.50 14.13
CA ASN A 39 5.51 4.59 15.26
C ASN A 39 6.67 3.59 15.13
N ASP A 40 6.68 2.75 14.11
CA ASP A 40 7.76 1.81 13.81
C ASP A 40 8.58 2.32 12.61
N ASP A 41 9.82 2.74 12.88
CA ASP A 41 10.74 3.24 11.87
C ASP A 41 11.02 2.23 10.75
N THR A 42 10.99 0.93 11.05
CA THR A 42 11.19 -0.14 10.06
C THR A 42 9.98 -0.26 9.15
N ALA A 43 8.78 -0.23 9.73
CA ALA A 43 7.53 -0.26 8.95
C ALA A 43 7.39 0.99 8.07
N LEU A 44 7.75 2.16 8.61
CA LEU A 44 7.82 3.43 7.89
C LEU A 44 8.80 3.38 6.72
N ALA A 45 10.02 2.87 6.92
CA ALA A 45 11.02 2.75 5.86
C ALA A 45 10.50 1.84 4.73
N ARG A 46 9.96 0.67 5.09
CA ARG A 46 9.39 -0.27 4.11
C ARG A 46 8.22 0.34 3.34
N ALA A 47 7.32 1.07 4.00
CA ALA A 47 6.20 1.74 3.34
C ALA A 47 6.67 2.83 2.36
N ARG A 48 7.74 3.57 2.70
CA ARG A 48 8.36 4.55 1.81
C ARG A 48 8.98 3.90 0.57
N ASP A 49 9.65 2.76 0.75
CA ASP A 49 10.25 2.02 -0.36
C ASP A 49 9.17 1.47 -1.31
N GLN A 50 8.10 0.90 -0.77
CA GLN A 50 6.95 0.46 -1.57
C GLN A 50 6.27 1.62 -2.30
N TRP A 51 6.02 2.73 -1.61
CA TRP A 51 5.48 3.95 -2.22
C TRP A 51 6.32 4.40 -3.41
N LYS A 52 7.64 4.47 -3.22
CA LYS A 52 8.56 4.86 -4.28
C LYS A 52 8.48 3.89 -5.45
N SER A 53 8.60 2.59 -5.21
CA SER A 53 8.55 1.57 -6.26
C SER A 53 7.24 1.62 -7.07
N LEU A 54 6.10 1.78 -6.40
CA LEU A 54 4.79 1.82 -7.06
C LEU A 54 4.58 3.11 -7.85
N THR A 55 4.92 4.27 -7.26
CA THR A 55 4.79 5.55 -7.96
C THR A 55 5.79 5.69 -9.12
N ASP A 56 7.01 5.16 -8.99
CA ASP A 56 7.99 5.08 -10.09
C ASP A 56 7.52 4.15 -11.21
N ALA A 57 6.71 3.13 -10.89
CA ALA A 57 6.04 2.27 -11.87
C ALA A 57 4.78 2.91 -12.50
N GLY A 58 4.44 4.14 -12.12
CA GLY A 58 3.29 4.88 -12.65
C GLY A 58 1.95 4.59 -11.97
N CYS A 59 1.96 3.84 -10.86
CA CYS A 59 0.74 3.62 -10.09
C CYS A 59 0.32 4.91 -9.35
N PRO A 60 -0.94 5.36 -9.49
CA PRO A 60 -1.44 6.48 -8.70
C PRO A 60 -1.50 6.06 -7.22
N ALA A 61 -1.05 6.94 -6.32
CA ALA A 61 -0.93 6.64 -4.90
C ALA A 61 -1.37 7.81 -4.03
N GLN A 62 -2.04 7.49 -2.91
CA GLN A 62 -2.47 8.46 -1.92
C GLN A 62 -1.97 8.05 -0.54
N TYR A 63 -1.34 8.98 0.17
CA TYR A 63 -0.86 8.75 1.53
C TYR A 63 -1.81 9.41 2.54
N TRP A 64 -2.27 8.61 3.49
CA TRP A 64 -3.14 9.01 4.58
C TRP A 64 -2.45 8.73 5.92
N SER A 65 -2.58 9.64 6.88
CA SER A 65 -2.03 9.53 8.24
C SER A 65 -3.11 9.76 9.28
N GLN A 66 -3.06 9.03 10.41
CA GLN A 66 -3.95 9.20 11.56
C GLN A 66 -3.27 9.87 12.77
N GLU A 67 -2.07 10.44 12.61
CA GLU A 67 -1.30 11.05 13.70
C GLU A 67 -2.08 12.13 14.48
N SER A 68 -2.97 12.86 13.79
CA SER A 68 -3.82 13.90 14.38
C SER A 68 -5.06 13.37 15.13
N GLY A 69 -5.18 12.05 15.30
CA GLY A 69 -6.37 11.38 15.85
C GLY A 69 -7.52 11.16 14.85
N HIS A 70 -7.36 11.63 13.61
CA HIS A 70 -8.27 11.39 12.50
C HIS A 70 -7.47 11.22 11.20
N TRP A 71 -8.06 10.54 10.22
CA TRP A 71 -7.40 10.29 8.94
C TRP A 71 -7.33 11.56 8.09
N GLU A 72 -6.11 11.92 7.71
CA GLU A 72 -5.82 13.07 6.84
C GLU A 72 -4.98 12.63 5.65
N LYS A 73 -5.36 13.09 4.45
CA LYS A 73 -4.55 12.90 3.26
C LYS A 73 -3.33 13.83 3.33
N LYS A 74 -2.14 13.25 3.38
CA LYS A 74 -0.87 14.00 3.51
C LYS A 74 -0.16 14.18 2.16
N ALA A 75 -0.35 13.24 1.23
CA ALA A 75 0.24 13.35 -0.11
C ALA A 75 -0.58 12.59 -1.17
N GLU A 76 -0.35 12.94 -2.43
CA GLU A 76 -0.88 12.29 -3.62
C GLU A 76 0.18 12.32 -4.72
N LYS A 77 0.28 11.23 -5.48
CA LYS A 77 1.08 11.11 -6.69
C LYS A 77 0.33 10.35 -7.77
#